data_AF-A0AAD5HY26-F1
#
_entry.id   AF-A0AAD5HY26-F1
#
_cell.length_a   1.000
_cell.length_b   1.000
_cell.length_c   1.000
_cell.angle_alpha   90.00
_cell.angle_beta   90.00
_cell.angle_gamma   90.00
#
_symmetry.space_group_name_H-M   'P 1'
#
loop_
_entity.id
_entity.type
_entity.pdbx_description
1 polymer ?
#
loop_
_entity_poly.entity_id
_entity_poly.type
_entity_poly.pdbx_seq_one_letter_code
_entity_poly.pdbx_strand_id
1 'polypeptide(L)'
;MTRKITLDVLSTGVTDALAETATLREQCTGQQQEIESLNDYKLESEIEIKYLKELREIFEEWKESYRVSDECLIAANQDIETLEAKQESSQQRIKNLEGQALSYRKQIEKLVVVLRNKTRKALVASIAIKSAYKIVPSLKDQATIQRLHSLSEKATSHRWVEKDVDSMLKEAGVVLTNETNSSLQTPALTPSRETTDDGERRRLKRKRHE
;
A
#
# COMPACT_ATOMS: atom_id res chain seq x y z
N MET A 1 60.83 -84.97 61.44
CA MET A 1 61.02 -83.53 61.71
C MET A 1 59.67 -82.83 61.65
N THR A 2 59.00 -82.67 62.79
CA THR A 2 57.70 -82.01 62.90
C THR A 2 57.92 -80.66 63.58
N ARG A 3 57.80 -79.56 62.82
CA ARG A 3 57.87 -78.20 63.37
C ARG A 3 56.59 -77.92 64.15
N LYS A 4 56.68 -77.83 65.48
CA LYS A 4 55.63 -77.25 66.33
C LYS A 4 55.63 -75.75 66.11
N ILE A 5 54.70 -75.27 65.29
CA ILE A 5 54.34 -73.86 65.27
C ILE A 5 53.61 -73.58 66.58
N THR A 6 54.07 -72.58 67.34
CA THR A 6 53.44 -72.15 68.59
C THR A 6 52.11 -71.47 68.27
N LEU A 7 51.06 -71.87 69.01
CA LEU A 7 49.68 -71.42 68.82
C LEU A 7 49.56 -69.88 68.84
N ASP A 8 50.43 -69.22 69.60
CA ASP A 8 50.48 -67.76 69.75
C ASP A 8 50.85 -67.02 68.45
N VAL A 9 51.74 -67.57 67.61
CA VAL A 9 52.15 -66.95 66.33
C VAL A 9 51.03 -67.05 65.29
N LEU A 10 50.28 -68.15 65.31
CA LEU A 10 49.07 -68.29 64.49
C LEU A 10 47.96 -67.36 64.98
N SER A 11 47.84 -67.15 66.30
CA SER A 11 46.87 -66.24 66.89
C SER A 11 47.11 -64.78 66.51
N THR A 12 48.36 -64.30 66.56
CA THR A 12 48.69 -62.90 66.20
C THR A 12 48.53 -62.62 64.70
N GLY A 13 48.92 -63.56 63.84
CA GLY A 13 48.72 -63.41 62.40
C GLY A 13 47.23 -63.38 62.01
N VAL A 14 46.39 -64.13 62.73
CA VAL A 14 44.93 -64.09 62.54
C VAL A 14 44.34 -62.76 63.01
N THR A 15 44.82 -62.17 64.11
CA THR A 15 44.34 -60.86 64.58
C THR A 15 44.74 -59.71 63.66
N ASP A 16 45.95 -59.72 63.11
CA ASP A 16 46.41 -58.68 62.18
C ASP A 16 45.64 -58.73 60.85
N ALA A 17 45.43 -59.94 60.32
CA ALA A 17 44.58 -60.14 59.14
C ALA A 17 43.12 -59.71 59.40
N LEU A 18 42.61 -59.91 60.63
CA LEU A 18 41.27 -59.44 61.00
C LEU A 18 41.19 -57.90 61.06
N ALA A 19 42.23 -57.24 61.57
CA ALA A 19 42.30 -55.78 61.61
C ALA A 19 42.42 -55.17 60.20
N GLU A 20 43.26 -55.75 59.34
CA GLU A 20 43.41 -55.33 57.94
C GLU A 20 42.10 -55.52 57.17
N THR A 21 41.44 -56.68 57.32
CA THR A 21 40.14 -56.91 56.67
C THR A 21 39.04 -55.99 57.19
N ALA A 22 39.09 -55.55 58.46
CA ALA A 22 38.17 -54.54 58.99
C ALA A 22 38.41 -53.17 58.34
N THR A 23 39.67 -52.73 58.23
CA THR A 23 40.01 -51.45 57.56
C THR A 23 39.64 -51.43 56.08
N LEU A 24 39.87 -52.54 55.36
CA LEU A 24 39.50 -52.65 53.95
C LEU A 24 37.99 -52.61 53.76
N ARG A 25 37.20 -53.22 54.66
CA ARG A 25 35.73 -53.12 54.61
C ARG A 25 35.26 -51.68 54.79
N GLU A 26 35.84 -50.95 55.74
CA GLU A 26 35.50 -49.54 55.97
C GLU A 26 35.83 -48.68 54.74
N GLN A 27 37.00 -48.88 54.13
CA GLN A 27 37.38 -48.23 52.87
C GLN A 27 36.42 -48.58 51.72
N CYS A 28 36.06 -49.85 51.56
CA CYS A 28 35.08 -50.25 50.54
C CYS A 28 33.72 -49.59 50.76
N THR A 29 33.26 -49.46 52.01
CA THR A 29 32.00 -48.75 52.31
C THR A 29 32.10 -47.25 52.02
N GLY A 30 33.24 -46.62 52.32
CA GLY A 30 33.47 -45.21 52.00
C GLY A 30 33.50 -44.96 50.49
N GLN A 31 34.21 -45.81 49.74
CA GLN A 31 34.24 -45.76 48.28
C GLN A 31 32.87 -45.99 47.66
N GLN A 32 32.08 -46.91 48.22
CA GLN A 32 30.71 -47.16 47.77
C GLN A 32 29.82 -45.92 47.93
N GLN A 33 29.89 -45.24 49.08
CA GLN A 33 29.16 -44.00 49.32
C GLN A 33 29.61 -42.86 48.39
N GLU A 34 30.91 -42.75 48.15
CA GLU A 34 31.45 -41.76 47.20
C GLU A 34 30.94 -42.01 45.78
N ILE A 35 30.95 -43.27 45.31
CA ILE A 35 30.40 -43.65 43.99
C ILE A 35 28.92 -43.29 43.89
N GLU A 36 28.13 -43.55 44.94
CA GLU A 36 26.71 -43.18 44.99
C GLU A 36 26.53 -41.67 44.87
N SER A 37 27.28 -40.87 45.64
CA SER A 37 27.21 -39.41 45.56
C SER A 37 27.60 -38.87 44.18
N LEU A 38 28.63 -39.45 43.55
CA LEU A 38 29.07 -39.05 42.20
C LEU A 38 28.02 -39.39 41.14
N ASN A 39 27.30 -40.50 41.31
CA ASN A 39 26.20 -40.85 40.41
C ASN A 39 25.02 -39.87 40.52
N ASP A 40 24.70 -39.41 41.74
CA ASP A 40 23.67 -38.38 41.95
C ASP A 40 24.06 -37.05 41.29
N TYR A 41 25.30 -36.60 41.49
CA TYR A 41 25.82 -35.39 40.83
C TYR A 41 25.82 -35.52 39.30
N LYS A 42 26.15 -36.70 38.79
CA LYS A 42 26.11 -36.96 37.34
C LYS A 42 24.68 -36.83 36.81
N LEU A 43 23.70 -37.40 37.50
CA LEU A 43 22.30 -37.31 37.10
C LEU A 43 21.80 -35.86 37.11
N GLU A 44 22.14 -35.09 38.15
CA GLU A 44 21.78 -33.67 38.25
C GLU A 44 22.39 -32.86 37.09
N SER A 45 23.67 -33.09 36.79
CA SER A 45 24.35 -32.45 35.67
C SER A 45 23.75 -32.82 34.32
N GLU A 46 23.32 -34.08 34.12
CA GLU A 46 22.63 -34.51 32.89
C GLU A 46 21.28 -33.78 32.70
N ILE A 47 20.53 -33.57 33.79
CA ILE A 47 19.27 -32.82 33.78
C ILE A 47 19.54 -31.35 33.42
N GLU A 48 20.53 -30.72 34.06
CA GLU A 48 20.90 -29.33 33.79
C GLU A 48 21.35 -29.13 32.34
N ILE A 49 22.19 -30.03 31.82
CA ILE A 49 22.65 -29.99 30.42
C ILE A 49 21.46 -30.09 29.46
N LYS A 50 20.46 -30.93 29.78
CA LYS A 50 19.25 -31.07 28.96
C LYS A 50 18.45 -29.77 28.96
N TYR A 51 18.22 -29.18 30.13
CA TYR A 51 17.51 -27.90 30.26
C TYR A 51 18.21 -26.76 29.49
N LEU A 52 19.54 -26.67 29.58
CA LEU A 52 20.32 -25.66 28.86
C LEU A 52 20.26 -25.83 27.33
N LYS A 53 20.12 -27.07 26.83
CA LYS A 53 19.91 -27.33 25.40
C LYS A 53 18.53 -26.84 24.95
N GLU A 54 17.49 -27.15 25.70
CA GLU A 54 16.11 -26.70 25.40
C GLU A 54 16.02 -25.17 25.40
N LEU A 55 16.63 -24.50 26.40
CA LEU A 55 16.69 -23.03 26.43
C LEU A 55 17.42 -22.43 25.23
N ARG A 56 18.51 -23.08 24.77
CA ARG A 56 19.25 -22.63 23.60
C ARG A 56 18.40 -22.70 22.33
N GLU A 57 17.65 -23.78 22.15
CA GLU A 57 16.75 -23.95 21.01
C GLU A 57 15.69 -22.84 20.98
N ILE A 58 15.04 -22.58 22.11
CA ILE A 58 14.07 -21.48 22.24
C ILE A 58 14.70 -20.12 21.93
N PHE A 59 15.93 -19.88 22.39
CA PHE A 59 16.63 -18.63 22.14
C PHE A 59 16.92 -18.42 20.64
N GLU A 60 17.36 -19.45 19.93
CA GLU A 60 17.59 -19.35 18.48
C GLU A 60 16.29 -19.18 17.70
N GLU A 61 15.20 -19.85 18.09
CA GLU A 61 13.87 -19.63 17.50
C GLU A 61 13.41 -18.17 17.69
N TRP A 62 13.56 -17.62 18.89
CA TRP A 62 13.16 -16.25 19.17
C TRP A 62 14.01 -15.23 18.40
N LYS A 63 15.32 -15.48 18.31
CA LYS A 63 16.25 -14.65 17.54
C LYS A 63 15.92 -14.65 16.04
N GLU A 64 15.58 -15.80 15.48
CA GLU A 64 15.16 -15.89 14.08
C GLU A 64 13.81 -15.21 13.85
N SER A 65 12.84 -15.40 14.76
CA SER A 65 11.57 -14.67 14.70
C SER A 65 11.76 -13.16 14.78
N TYR A 66 12.70 -12.69 15.60
CA TYR A 66 13.04 -11.27 15.70
C TYR A 66 13.63 -10.76 14.38
N ARG A 67 14.57 -11.51 13.79
CA ARG A 67 15.18 -11.16 12.49
C ARG A 67 14.12 -11.02 11.39
N VAL A 68 13.23 -11.99 11.28
CA VAL A 68 12.14 -11.95 10.28
C VAL A 68 11.21 -10.75 10.54
N SER A 69 10.88 -10.49 11.81
CA SER A 69 10.04 -9.33 12.16
C SER A 69 10.71 -8.00 11.80
N ASP A 70 12.02 -7.88 12.02
CA ASP A 70 12.79 -6.68 11.69
C ASP A 70 12.83 -6.45 10.17
N GLU A 71 13.10 -7.51 9.40
CA GLU A 71 13.04 -7.47 7.92
C GLU A 71 11.64 -7.06 7.42
N CYS A 72 10.57 -7.57 8.02
CA CYS A 72 9.20 -7.17 7.69
C CYS A 72 8.91 -5.70 8.04
N LEU A 73 9.41 -5.20 9.17
CA LEU A 73 9.24 -3.80 9.55
C LEU A 73 9.98 -2.86 8.59
N ILE A 74 11.19 -3.22 8.17
CA ILE A 74 11.95 -2.45 7.18
C ILE A 74 11.19 -2.40 5.85
N ALA A 75 10.68 -3.53 5.37
CA ALA A 75 9.89 -3.58 4.13
C ALA A 75 8.60 -2.74 4.24
N ALA A 76 7.88 -2.84 5.36
CA ALA A 76 6.67 -2.05 5.59
C ALA A 76 6.95 -0.54 5.62
N ASN A 77 8.08 -0.11 6.20
CA ASN A 77 8.48 1.29 6.21
C ASN A 77 8.80 1.80 4.80
N GLN A 78 9.48 0.99 3.98
CA GLN A 78 9.73 1.33 2.57
C GLN A 78 8.41 1.47 1.78
N ASP A 79 7.47 0.56 1.99
CA ASP A 79 6.15 0.64 1.35
C ASP A 79 5.40 1.92 1.77
N ILE A 80 5.46 2.31 3.05
CA ILE A 80 4.86 3.56 3.54
C ILE A 80 5.48 4.77 2.83
N GLU A 81 6.80 4.86 2.74
CA GLU A 81 7.48 5.96 2.05
C GLU A 81 7.04 6.06 0.57
N THR A 82 6.89 4.92 -0.12
CA THR A 82 6.42 4.94 -1.51
C THR A 82 4.97 5.38 -1.65
N LEU A 83 4.11 5.02 -0.69
CA LEU A 83 2.71 5.42 -0.66
C LEU A 83 2.56 6.91 -0.35
N GLU A 84 3.35 7.43 0.58
CA GLU A 84 3.38 8.86 0.90
C GLU A 84 3.79 9.70 -0.33
N ALA A 85 4.83 9.29 -1.05
CA ALA A 85 5.26 9.96 -2.28
C ALA A 85 4.17 9.93 -3.38
N LYS A 86 3.46 8.79 -3.53
CA LYS A 86 2.31 8.69 -4.46
C LYS A 86 1.14 9.57 -4.05
N GLN A 87 0.89 9.68 -2.75
CA GLN A 87 -0.16 10.54 -2.21
C GLN A 87 0.15 12.00 -2.48
N GLU A 88 1.38 12.46 -2.22
CA GLU A 88 1.80 13.84 -2.48
C GLU A 88 1.68 14.21 -3.96
N SER A 89 2.15 13.32 -4.85
CA SER A 89 2.01 13.48 -6.30
C SER A 89 0.53 13.59 -6.73
N SER A 90 -0.33 12.74 -6.17
CA SER A 90 -1.77 12.76 -6.43
C SER A 90 -2.43 14.05 -5.92
N GLN A 91 -2.06 14.51 -4.73
CA GLN A 91 -2.55 15.78 -4.18
C GLN A 91 -2.14 16.97 -5.05
N GLN A 92 -0.91 16.99 -5.56
CA GLN A 92 -0.47 18.05 -6.46
C GLN A 92 -1.26 18.03 -7.78
N ARG A 93 -1.54 16.84 -8.32
CA ARG A 93 -2.40 16.70 -9.50
C ARG A 93 -3.82 17.19 -9.25
N ILE A 94 -4.40 16.89 -8.08
CA ILE A 94 -5.74 17.38 -7.70
C ILE A 94 -5.75 18.91 -7.64
N LYS A 95 -4.78 19.54 -6.97
CA LYS A 95 -4.67 21.01 -6.91
C LYS A 95 -4.60 21.65 -8.29
N ASN A 96 -3.84 21.05 -9.22
CA ASN A 96 -3.76 21.53 -10.60
C ASN A 96 -5.11 21.43 -11.32
N LEU A 97 -5.80 20.30 -11.18
CA LEU A 97 -7.13 20.08 -11.77
C LEU A 97 -8.18 21.04 -11.19
N GLU A 98 -8.15 21.29 -9.88
CA GLU A 98 -9.02 22.28 -9.22
C GLU A 98 -8.79 23.68 -9.79
N GLY A 99 -7.53 24.07 -9.99
CA GLY A 99 -7.17 25.34 -10.64
C GLY A 99 -7.72 25.46 -12.07
N GLN A 100 -7.59 24.38 -12.87
CA GLN A 100 -8.14 24.34 -14.23
C GLN A 100 -9.67 24.42 -14.22
N ALA A 101 -10.34 23.65 -13.38
CA ALA A 101 -11.80 23.66 -13.25
C ALA A 101 -12.33 25.04 -12.85
N LEU A 102 -11.66 25.72 -11.92
CA LEU A 102 -12.00 27.09 -11.53
C LEU A 102 -11.82 28.07 -12.70
N SER A 103 -10.75 27.93 -13.48
CA SER A 103 -10.51 28.75 -14.68
C SER A 103 -11.61 28.55 -15.72
N TYR A 104 -11.95 27.30 -16.05
CA TYR A 104 -13.03 26.98 -16.99
C TYR A 104 -14.38 27.50 -16.50
N ARG A 105 -14.68 27.36 -15.21
CA ARG A 105 -15.90 27.91 -14.62
C ARG A 105 -16.00 29.43 -14.83
N LYS A 106 -14.93 30.17 -14.57
CA LYS A 106 -14.89 31.63 -14.82
C LYS A 106 -15.08 31.98 -16.30
N GLN A 107 -14.50 31.20 -17.21
CA GLN A 107 -14.68 31.40 -18.65
C GLN A 107 -16.13 31.14 -19.09
N ILE A 108 -16.75 30.06 -18.60
CA ILE A 108 -18.16 29.74 -18.86
C ILE A 108 -19.07 30.85 -18.33
N GLU A 109 -18.83 31.34 -17.11
CA GLU A 109 -19.60 32.44 -16.51
C GLU A 109 -19.56 33.70 -17.40
N LYS A 110 -18.40 34.07 -17.95
CA LYS A 110 -18.28 35.18 -18.91
C LYS A 110 -19.02 34.90 -20.22
N LEU A 111 -18.88 33.70 -20.77
CA LEU A 111 -19.54 33.31 -22.02
C LEU A 111 -21.06 33.37 -21.87
N VAL A 112 -21.61 32.92 -20.74
CA VAL A 112 -23.05 33.03 -20.42
C VAL A 112 -23.52 34.49 -20.42
N VAL A 113 -22.73 35.42 -19.89
CA VAL A 113 -23.05 36.85 -19.91
C VAL A 113 -23.08 37.39 -21.34
N VAL A 114 -22.07 37.08 -22.15
CA VAL A 114 -21.99 37.50 -23.56
C VAL A 114 -23.17 36.95 -24.37
N LEU A 115 -23.47 35.65 -24.21
CA LEU A 115 -24.64 34.99 -24.81
C LEU A 115 -25.94 35.73 -24.47
N ARG A 116 -26.19 35.97 -23.18
CA ARG A 116 -27.39 36.69 -22.72
C ARG A 116 -27.49 38.08 -23.33
N ASN A 117 -26.38 38.81 -23.41
CA ASN A 117 -26.35 40.16 -24.00
C ASN A 117 -26.65 40.14 -25.50
N LYS A 118 -26.11 39.18 -26.25
CA LYS A 118 -26.44 39.01 -27.67
C LYS A 118 -27.89 38.62 -27.90
N THR A 119 -28.42 37.66 -27.13
CA THR A 119 -29.84 37.29 -27.21
C THR A 119 -30.76 38.48 -26.97
N ARG A 120 -30.46 39.33 -25.98
CA ARG A 120 -31.21 40.58 -25.74
C ARG A 120 -31.14 41.54 -26.92
N LYS A 121 -29.95 41.80 -27.47
CA LYS A 121 -29.78 42.68 -28.63
C LYS A 121 -30.55 42.17 -29.86
N ALA A 122 -30.51 40.86 -30.11
CA ALA A 122 -31.26 40.24 -31.19
C ALA A 122 -32.78 40.39 -31.01
N LEU A 123 -33.28 40.21 -29.78
CA LEU A 123 -34.69 40.42 -29.46
C LEU A 123 -35.12 41.86 -29.70
N VAL A 124 -34.34 42.83 -29.21
CA VAL A 124 -34.61 44.27 -29.40
C VAL A 124 -34.64 44.62 -30.90
N ALA A 125 -33.67 44.12 -31.68
CA ALA A 125 -33.64 44.33 -33.13
C ALA A 125 -34.86 43.74 -33.84
N SER A 126 -35.28 42.52 -33.47
CA SER A 126 -36.48 41.88 -34.02
C SER A 126 -37.74 42.69 -33.74
N ILE A 127 -37.91 43.18 -32.50
CA ILE A 127 -39.03 44.06 -32.12
C ILE A 127 -38.98 45.37 -32.92
N ALA A 128 -37.82 45.99 -33.07
CA ALA A 128 -37.66 47.22 -33.83
C ALA A 128 -38.05 47.05 -35.31
N ILE A 129 -37.61 45.96 -35.96
CA ILE A 129 -37.98 45.62 -37.36
C ILE A 129 -39.50 45.43 -37.49
N LYS A 130 -40.12 44.68 -36.56
CA LYS A 130 -41.58 44.47 -36.54
C LYS A 130 -42.34 45.78 -36.33
N SER A 131 -41.85 46.67 -35.48
CA SER A 131 -42.45 47.99 -35.25
C SER A 131 -42.29 48.91 -36.46
N ALA A 132 -41.12 48.94 -37.09
CA ALA A 132 -40.87 49.73 -38.30
C ALA A 132 -41.81 49.34 -39.43
N TYR A 133 -42.07 48.04 -39.62
CA TYR A 133 -43.02 47.54 -40.61
C TYR A 133 -44.42 48.12 -40.43
N LYS A 134 -44.88 48.30 -39.18
CA LYS A 134 -46.23 48.81 -38.87
C LYS A 134 -46.39 50.31 -39.09
N ILE A 135 -45.30 51.08 -38.97
CA ILE A 135 -45.35 52.55 -38.94
C ILE A 135 -45.06 53.15 -40.33
N VAL A 136 -44.32 52.43 -41.17
CA VAL A 136 -43.91 52.94 -42.49
C VAL A 136 -45.09 52.90 -43.47
N PRO A 137 -45.48 54.04 -44.08
CA PRO A 137 -46.67 54.13 -44.94
C PRO A 137 -46.43 53.70 -46.39
N SER A 138 -45.17 53.61 -46.82
CA SER A 138 -44.81 53.26 -48.20
C SER A 138 -44.75 51.73 -48.39
N LEU A 139 -45.47 51.21 -49.39
CA LEU A 139 -45.47 49.78 -49.75
C LEU A 139 -44.08 49.27 -50.12
N LYS A 140 -43.26 50.12 -50.75
CA LYS A 140 -41.88 49.77 -51.14
C LYS A 140 -41.02 49.56 -49.90
N ASP A 141 -41.12 50.45 -48.93
CA ASP A 141 -40.34 50.38 -47.69
C ASP A 141 -40.85 49.26 -46.77
N GLN A 142 -42.16 48.99 -46.74
CA GLN A 142 -42.71 47.80 -46.08
C GLN A 142 -42.16 46.50 -46.67
N ALA A 143 -42.10 46.38 -48.00
CA ALA A 143 -41.51 45.22 -48.66
C ALA A 143 -40.01 45.05 -48.33
N THR A 144 -39.26 46.16 -48.22
CA THR A 144 -37.86 46.14 -47.77
C THR A 144 -37.72 45.65 -46.33
N ILE A 145 -38.55 46.15 -45.41
CA ILE A 145 -38.52 45.74 -43.99
C ILE A 145 -38.92 44.27 -43.84
N GLN A 146 -39.91 43.79 -44.58
CA GLN A 146 -40.32 42.39 -44.57
C GLN A 146 -39.23 41.47 -45.14
N ARG A 147 -38.50 41.94 -46.16
CA ARG A 147 -37.33 41.24 -46.70
C ARG A 147 -36.19 41.18 -45.67
N LEU A 148 -35.94 42.27 -44.94
CA LEU A 148 -34.94 42.29 -43.86
C LEU A 148 -35.35 41.37 -42.70
N HIS A 149 -36.62 41.33 -42.31
CA HIS A 149 -37.12 40.40 -41.28
C HIS A 149 -36.92 38.95 -41.70
N SER A 150 -37.36 38.58 -42.91
CA SER A 150 -37.19 37.20 -43.41
C SER A 150 -35.72 36.81 -43.62
N LEU A 151 -34.85 37.76 -43.99
CA LEU A 151 -33.41 37.53 -44.00
C LEU A 151 -32.85 37.34 -42.59
N SER A 152 -33.32 38.07 -41.58
CA SER A 152 -32.90 37.90 -40.19
C SER A 152 -33.29 36.54 -39.61
N GLU A 153 -34.45 35.99 -40.00
CA GLU A 153 -34.89 34.64 -39.60
C GLU A 153 -34.16 33.53 -40.35
N LYS A 154 -33.73 33.79 -41.59
CA LYS A 154 -33.04 32.81 -42.46
C LYS A 154 -31.52 32.92 -42.42
N ALA A 155 -30.96 33.93 -41.76
CA ALA A 155 -29.52 34.13 -41.63
C ALA A 155 -28.90 33.18 -40.59
N THR A 156 -29.12 31.87 -40.77
CA THR A 156 -28.38 30.79 -40.13
C THR A 156 -27.33 30.25 -41.09
N SER A 157 -26.65 31.15 -41.80
CA SER A 157 -25.51 30.75 -42.62
C SER A 157 -24.38 30.32 -41.69
N HIS A 158 -23.91 29.09 -41.84
CA HIS A 158 -22.85 28.50 -41.02
C HIS A 158 -21.66 29.44 -40.83
N ARG A 159 -21.22 30.09 -41.91
CA ARG A 159 -20.08 31.02 -41.90
C ARG A 159 -20.29 32.28 -41.06
N TRP A 160 -21.53 32.75 -40.96
CA TRP A 160 -21.89 33.89 -40.12
C TRP A 160 -22.01 33.48 -38.66
N VAL A 161 -22.55 32.29 -38.40
CA VAL A 161 -22.62 31.71 -37.05
C VAL A 161 -21.21 31.48 -36.49
N GLU A 162 -20.29 30.92 -37.28
CA GLU A 162 -18.88 30.75 -36.89
C GLU A 162 -18.22 32.07 -36.51
N LYS A 163 -18.34 33.10 -37.37
CA LYS A 163 -17.77 34.42 -37.09
C LYS A 163 -18.36 35.05 -35.84
N ASP A 164 -19.66 34.85 -35.61
CA ASP A 164 -20.36 35.37 -34.45
C ASP A 164 -19.94 34.65 -33.16
N VAL A 165 -19.79 33.32 -33.20
CA VAL A 165 -19.26 32.49 -32.12
C VAL A 165 -17.82 32.87 -31.81
N ASP A 166 -16.94 33.02 -32.81
CA ASP A 166 -15.56 33.47 -32.63
C ASP A 166 -15.49 34.84 -31.96
N SER A 167 -16.38 35.76 -32.36
CA SER A 167 -16.49 37.06 -31.70
C SER A 167 -16.92 36.94 -30.25
N MET A 168 -17.81 36.00 -29.91
CA MET A 168 -18.28 35.78 -28.53
C MET A 168 -17.20 35.17 -27.66
N LEU A 169 -16.45 34.21 -28.20
CA LEU A 169 -15.33 33.59 -27.52
C LEU A 169 -14.25 34.63 -27.21
N LYS A 170 -13.93 35.51 -28.18
CA LYS A 170 -13.03 36.65 -27.97
C LYS A 170 -13.55 37.65 -26.93
N GLU A 171 -14.82 38.04 -27.00
CA GLU A 171 -15.45 38.97 -26.04
C GLU A 171 -15.47 38.40 -24.62
N ALA A 172 -15.73 37.10 -24.48
CA ALA A 172 -15.69 36.41 -23.20
C ALA A 172 -14.26 36.20 -22.67
N GLY A 173 -13.23 36.55 -23.45
CA GLY A 173 -11.83 36.31 -23.12
C GLY A 173 -11.51 34.82 -22.99
N VAL A 174 -12.24 33.97 -23.71
CA VAL A 174 -11.93 32.54 -23.84
C VAL A 174 -10.70 32.45 -24.72
N VAL A 175 -9.58 32.04 -24.14
CA VAL A 175 -8.36 31.80 -24.90
C VAL A 175 -8.61 30.56 -25.75
N LEU A 176 -8.90 30.77 -27.04
CA LEU A 176 -8.79 29.74 -28.06
C LEU A 176 -7.29 29.45 -28.22
N THR A 177 -6.73 28.66 -27.32
CA THR A 177 -5.45 28.02 -27.59
C THR A 177 -5.71 27.09 -28.76
N ASN A 178 -5.20 27.44 -29.95
CA ASN A 178 -5.00 26.50 -31.05
C ASN A 178 -3.94 25.50 -30.58
N GLU A 179 -4.30 24.63 -29.65
CA GLU A 179 -3.41 23.66 -29.06
C GLU A 179 -4.07 22.29 -29.17
N THR A 180 -3.75 21.66 -30.29
CA THR A 180 -3.56 20.20 -30.42
C THR A 180 -2.68 19.56 -29.33
N ASN A 181 -2.24 20.29 -28.30
CA ASN A 181 -1.27 19.85 -27.29
C ASN A 181 -1.79 19.84 -25.84
N SER A 182 -3.04 20.24 -25.60
CA SER A 182 -3.70 20.07 -24.30
C SER A 182 -4.95 19.21 -24.43
N SER A 183 -4.90 18.21 -25.33
CA SER A 183 -5.75 17.03 -25.18
C SER A 183 -5.68 16.62 -23.73
N LEU A 184 -6.82 16.72 -23.06
CA LEU A 184 -7.21 15.95 -21.90
C LEU A 184 -6.23 14.79 -21.76
N GLN A 185 -5.33 14.83 -20.77
CA GLN A 185 -4.61 13.63 -20.37
C GLN A 185 -5.70 12.64 -19.99
N THR A 186 -6.11 11.82 -20.96
CA THR A 186 -6.75 10.55 -20.72
C THR A 186 -5.93 9.93 -19.61
N PRO A 187 -6.55 9.53 -18.49
CA PRO A 187 -5.81 8.85 -17.45
C PRO A 187 -5.10 7.70 -18.15
N ALA A 188 -3.76 7.72 -18.13
CA ALA A 188 -3.00 6.55 -18.47
C ALA A 188 -3.52 5.47 -17.53
N LEU A 189 -4.40 4.61 -18.05
CA LEU A 189 -4.53 3.26 -17.56
C LEU A 189 -3.10 2.74 -17.64
N THR A 190 -2.44 2.71 -16.49
CA THR A 190 -1.19 1.99 -16.32
C THR A 190 -1.38 0.64 -17.01
N PRO A 191 -0.53 0.28 -17.99
CA PRO A 191 -0.58 -1.07 -18.50
C PRO A 191 -0.27 -1.98 -17.32
N SER A 192 -1.28 -2.70 -16.83
CA SER A 192 -1.06 -3.94 -16.09
C SER A 192 -0.32 -4.86 -17.05
N ARG A 193 1.00 -4.76 -17.01
CA ARG A 193 1.90 -5.71 -17.66
C ARG A 193 1.76 -7.01 -16.87
N GLU A 194 0.93 -7.90 -17.41
CA GLU A 194 1.13 -9.33 -17.25
C GLU A 194 2.57 -9.68 -17.57
N THR A 195 3.12 -10.56 -16.72
CA THR A 195 4.23 -11.51 -16.88
C THR A 195 5.01 -11.42 -15.57
N THR A 196 4.97 -12.39 -14.67
CA THR A 196 5.12 -13.83 -14.89
C THR A 196 4.67 -14.62 -13.67
N ASP A 197 4.13 -15.80 -13.94
CA ASP A 197 4.23 -17.01 -13.12
C ASP A 197 3.43 -17.04 -11.79
N ASP A 198 2.21 -17.57 -11.87
CA ASP A 198 1.60 -18.23 -10.71
C ASP A 198 0.73 -19.41 -11.18
N GLY A 199 1.42 -20.37 -11.82
CA GLY A 199 0.90 -21.70 -12.11
C GLY A 199 0.75 -22.58 -10.86
N GLU A 200 1.18 -22.12 -9.68
CA GLU A 200 1.02 -22.87 -8.43
C GLU A 200 -0.31 -22.57 -7.75
N ARG A 201 -1.38 -23.05 -8.40
CA ARG A 201 -2.65 -23.33 -7.72
C ARG A 201 -2.39 -24.35 -6.60
N ARG A 202 -2.13 -23.85 -5.39
CA ARG A 202 -2.29 -24.60 -4.14
C ARG A 202 -3.73 -25.11 -4.05
N ARG A 203 -3.94 -26.35 -4.50
CA ARG A 203 -5.10 -27.16 -4.15
C ARG A 203 -5.00 -27.48 -2.66
N LEU A 204 -5.55 -26.61 -1.82
CA LEU A 204 -5.91 -26.93 -0.44
C LEU A 204 -6.93 -28.08 -0.47
N LYS A 205 -6.43 -29.31 -0.31
CA LYS A 205 -7.24 -30.50 -0.03
C LYS A 205 -8.00 -30.27 1.27
N ARG A 206 -9.30 -29.97 1.19
CA ARG A 206 -10.22 -30.26 2.29
C ARG A 206 -10.44 -31.77 2.30
N LYS A 207 -9.70 -32.49 3.14
CA LYS A 207 -10.13 -33.81 3.63
C LYS A 207 -11.34 -33.55 4.54
N ARG A 208 -12.53 -34.00 4.13
CA ARG A 208 -13.62 -34.29 5.07
C ARG A 208 -13.47 -35.75 5.47
N HIS A 209 -13.47 -35.97 6.78
CA HIS A 209 -13.65 -37.28 7.39
C HIS A 209 -15.08 -37.73 7.12
N GLU A 210 -15.21 -38.91 6.51
CA GLU A 210 -16.21 -39.94 6.82
C GLU A 210 -15.44 -41.25 6.95
#